data_AF-A0A946QJ05-F1
#
_entry.id   AF-A0A946QJ05-F1
#
_cell.length_a   1.000
_cell.length_b   1.000
_cell.length_c   1.000
_cell.angle_alpha   90.00
_cell.angle_beta   90.00
_cell.angle_gamma   90.00
#
_symmetry.space_group_name_H-M   'P 1'
#
loop_
_entity.id
_entity.type
_entity.pdbx_description
1 polymer ?
#
loop_
_entity_poly.entity_id
_entity_poly.type
_entity_poly.pdbx_seq_one_letter_code
_entity_poly.pdbx_strand_id
1 'polypeptide(L)'
;MGDVKAREVGAVDMMCYLFTPGREKAAFETEADEFRIMGRTVLSYYAGREWAPAKAPRPGRTPEEFVAHMDKEGIDKTLVCTNKMYSYKKRIPIGGMYYEEEEVYEAVKNHPGRLYGLAGYDPLKISESIAKVEKAVKEYG
;
A
#
# COMPACT_ATOMS: atom_id res chain seq x y z
N MET A 1 -8.50 -12.56 -29.02
CA MET A 1 -8.07 -11.24 -28.53
C MET A 1 -6.61 -11.40 -28.15
N GLY A 2 -5.68 -10.70 -28.82
CA GLY A 2 -4.25 -10.87 -28.53
C GLY A 2 -3.90 -10.34 -27.14
N ASP A 3 -2.86 -10.90 -26.52
CA ASP A 3 -2.38 -10.44 -25.22
C ASP A 3 -1.83 -9.01 -25.34
N VAL A 4 -2.59 -8.03 -24.83
CA VAL A 4 -2.16 -6.64 -24.75
C VAL A 4 -1.24 -6.49 -23.54
N LYS A 5 -0.02 -5.96 -23.76
CA LYS A 5 0.94 -5.79 -22.66
C LYS A 5 0.65 -4.51 -21.89
N ALA A 6 0.86 -4.52 -20.57
CA ALA A 6 0.62 -3.37 -19.69
C ALA A 6 1.28 -2.07 -20.17
N ARG A 7 2.52 -2.17 -20.69
CA ARG A 7 3.26 -1.03 -21.26
C ARG A 7 2.56 -0.38 -22.46
N GLU A 8 1.83 -1.15 -23.26
CA GLU A 8 1.21 -0.67 -24.51
C GLU A 8 -0.03 0.20 -24.24
N VAL A 9 -0.61 0.10 -23.04
CA VAL A 9 -1.85 0.77 -22.66
C VAL A 9 -1.67 1.83 -21.57
N GLY A 10 -0.44 2.06 -21.09
CA GLY A 10 -0.19 2.98 -19.98
C GLY A 10 -0.88 2.51 -18.69
N ALA A 11 -0.67 1.24 -18.32
CA ALA A 11 -1.37 0.62 -17.20
C ALA A 11 -1.19 1.40 -15.87
N VAL A 12 -2.31 1.59 -15.16
CA VAL A 12 -2.35 2.26 -13.85
C VAL A 12 -2.77 1.27 -12.78
N ASP A 13 -1.93 1.08 -11.76
CA ASP A 13 -2.30 0.35 -10.53
C ASP A 13 -2.98 1.30 -9.55
N MET A 14 -4.22 1.00 -9.17
CA MET A 14 -5.03 1.86 -8.30
C MET A 14 -5.22 1.31 -6.88
N MET A 15 -4.69 0.12 -6.58
CA MET A 15 -4.91 -0.58 -5.30
C MET A 15 -3.58 -0.92 -4.64
N CYS A 16 -2.66 0.04 -4.59
CA CYS A 16 -1.36 -0.13 -3.97
C CYS A 16 -1.40 0.35 -2.51
N TYR A 17 -0.96 -0.51 -1.58
CA TYR A 17 -0.68 -0.09 -0.20
C TYR A 17 0.74 0.47 -0.12
N LEU A 18 1.00 1.31 0.89
CA LEU A 18 2.31 1.93 1.11
C LEU A 18 3.40 0.86 1.13
N PHE A 19 4.26 0.77 0.11
CA PHE A 19 5.11 -0.42 -0.12
C PHE A 19 6.39 -0.46 0.74
N THR A 20 6.55 0.44 1.70
CA THR A 20 7.83 0.63 2.42
C THR A 20 8.17 -0.51 3.38
N PRO A 21 9.47 -0.79 3.65
CA PRO A 21 9.90 -1.82 4.60
C PRO A 21 9.36 -1.60 6.01
N GLY A 22 9.33 -0.35 6.48
CA GLY A 22 8.81 0.00 7.80
C GLY A 22 7.34 -0.38 7.96
N ARG A 23 6.52 -0.11 6.93
CA ARG A 23 5.11 -0.46 6.92
C ARG A 23 4.90 -1.97 6.90
N GLU A 24 5.59 -2.70 6.04
CA GLU A 24 5.52 -4.17 5.98
C GLU A 24 5.89 -4.80 7.34
N LYS A 25 6.96 -4.33 7.98
CA LYS A 25 7.36 -4.82 9.30
C LYS A 25 6.26 -4.57 10.35
N ALA A 26 5.74 -3.33 10.42
CA ALA A 26 4.71 -2.95 11.38
C ALA A 26 3.42 -3.78 11.23
N ALA A 27 3.05 -4.17 10.00
CA ALA A 27 1.88 -5.00 9.70
C ALA A 27 1.91 -6.41 10.33
N PHE A 28 3.10 -6.98 10.56
CA PHE A 28 3.23 -8.33 11.13
C PHE A 28 3.64 -8.32 12.61
N GLU A 29 4.19 -7.21 13.10
CA GLU A 29 4.60 -7.03 14.49
C GLU A 29 3.52 -6.39 15.38
N THR A 30 2.49 -5.77 14.78
CA THR A 30 1.33 -5.20 15.46
C THR A 30 0.67 -6.16 16.45
N GLU A 31 0.04 -5.62 17.51
CA GLU A 31 -0.73 -6.45 18.45
C GLU A 31 -1.88 -7.20 17.77
N ALA A 32 -2.43 -6.69 16.67
CA ALA A 32 -3.47 -7.36 15.87
C ALA A 32 -2.97 -8.68 15.25
N ASP A 33 -3.64 -9.79 15.52
CA ASP A 33 -3.21 -11.12 15.06
C ASP A 33 -3.66 -11.44 13.63
N GLU A 34 -4.53 -10.62 13.05
CA GLU A 34 -5.17 -10.85 11.75
C GLU A 34 -4.16 -11.05 10.61
N PHE A 35 -3.09 -10.26 10.55
CA PHE A 35 -2.05 -10.41 9.51
C PHE A 35 -1.22 -11.67 9.72
N ARG A 36 -0.99 -12.09 10.97
CA ARG A 36 -0.30 -13.35 11.27
C ARG A 36 -1.17 -14.55 10.91
N ILE A 37 -2.47 -14.47 11.19
CA ILE A 37 -3.46 -15.48 10.79
C ILE A 37 -3.51 -15.58 9.27
N MET A 38 -3.65 -14.44 8.57
CA MET A 38 -3.65 -14.37 7.11
C MET A 38 -2.37 -14.96 6.51
N GLY A 39 -1.21 -14.62 7.10
CA GLY A 39 0.09 -15.20 6.76
C GLY A 39 0.10 -16.73 6.83
N ARG A 40 -0.34 -17.30 7.96
CA ARG A 40 -0.36 -18.76 8.23
C ARG A 40 -1.44 -19.53 7.48
N THR A 41 -2.40 -18.85 6.87
CA THR A 41 -3.56 -19.47 6.21
C THR A 41 -3.58 -19.12 4.74
N VAL A 42 -4.23 -18.01 4.38
CA VAL A 42 -4.47 -17.55 3.02
C VAL A 42 -3.16 -17.38 2.24
N LEU A 43 -2.19 -16.65 2.80
CA LEU A 43 -0.93 -16.39 2.09
C LEU A 43 -0.07 -17.66 1.97
N SER A 44 -0.05 -18.51 3.01
CA SER A 44 0.63 -19.81 2.95
C SER A 44 -0.02 -20.81 1.99
N TYR A 45 -1.31 -20.65 1.66
CA TYR A 45 -1.97 -21.45 0.63
C TYR A 45 -1.52 -20.99 -0.77
N TYR A 46 -1.40 -19.69 -0.98
CA TYR A 46 -0.90 -19.15 -2.24
C TYR A 46 0.61 -19.32 -2.43
N ALA A 47 1.37 -19.54 -1.36
CA ALA A 47 2.81 -19.85 -1.34
C ALA A 47 3.33 -20.87 -2.37
N GLY A 48 2.45 -21.77 -2.86
CA GLY A 48 2.74 -22.72 -3.93
C GLY A 48 2.50 -22.18 -5.35
N ARG A 49 2.12 -20.92 -5.51
CA ARG A 49 1.97 -20.19 -6.77
C ARG A 49 3.06 -19.11 -6.82
N GLU A 50 3.73 -18.97 -7.97
CA GLU A 50 4.91 -18.09 -8.16
C GLU A 50 4.74 -16.64 -7.65
N TRP A 51 3.52 -16.12 -7.52
CA TRP A 51 3.26 -14.74 -7.13
C TRP A 51 3.11 -14.50 -5.62
N ALA A 52 3.08 -15.54 -4.78
CA ALA A 52 2.93 -15.39 -3.33
C ALA A 52 4.16 -15.93 -2.59
N PRO A 53 5.02 -15.06 -2.00
CA PRO A 53 6.16 -15.54 -1.25
C PRO A 53 5.72 -16.25 0.03
N ALA A 54 6.12 -17.51 0.14
CA ALA A 54 5.66 -18.50 1.11
C ALA A 54 5.98 -18.23 2.59
N LYS A 55 6.90 -17.32 2.91
CA LYS A 55 7.54 -17.32 4.25
C LYS A 55 7.97 -15.96 4.82
N ALA A 56 7.56 -14.85 4.24
CA ALA A 56 7.91 -13.54 4.77
C ALA A 56 6.81 -12.52 4.46
N PRO A 57 6.69 -11.42 5.24
CA PRO A 57 6.03 -10.22 4.74
C PRO A 57 6.53 -9.96 3.31
N ARG A 58 5.66 -9.46 2.41
CA ARG A 58 6.15 -8.97 1.12
C ARG A 58 7.35 -8.08 1.41
N PRO A 59 8.54 -8.33 0.81
CA PRO A 59 9.68 -7.50 1.10
C PRO A 59 9.30 -6.08 0.72
N GLY A 60 9.24 -5.19 1.72
CA GLY A 60 8.99 -3.79 1.44
C GLY A 60 10.11 -3.26 0.55
N ARG A 61 9.81 -2.22 -0.21
CA ARG A 61 10.71 -1.65 -1.21
C ARG A 61 10.97 -0.19 -0.89
N THR A 62 12.16 0.30 -1.21
CA THR A 62 12.34 1.75 -1.35
C THR A 62 11.52 2.25 -2.55
N PRO A 63 11.22 3.55 -2.63
CA PRO A 63 10.55 4.13 -3.79
C PRO A 63 11.23 3.79 -5.12
N GLU A 64 12.57 3.80 -5.16
CA GLU A 64 13.37 3.49 -6.35
C GLU A 64 13.23 2.01 -6.74
N GLU A 65 13.32 1.10 -5.77
CA GLU A 65 13.11 -0.33 -5.99
C GLU A 65 11.68 -0.64 -6.47
N PHE A 66 10.70 0.11 -5.97
CA PHE A 66 9.31 -0.02 -6.38
C PHE A 66 9.10 0.46 -7.82
N VAL A 67 9.66 1.60 -8.20
CA VAL A 67 9.59 2.10 -9.59
C VAL A 67 10.31 1.15 -10.55
N ALA A 68 11.48 0.62 -10.19
CA ALA A 68 12.16 -0.39 -11.01
C ALA A 68 11.31 -1.66 -11.18
N HIS A 69 10.55 -2.05 -10.16
CA HIS A 69 9.60 -3.15 -10.26
C HIS A 69 8.41 -2.78 -11.19
N MET A 70 7.88 -1.56 -11.11
CA MET A 70 6.85 -1.09 -12.05
C MET A 70 7.34 -1.15 -13.50
N ASP A 71 8.58 -0.71 -13.77
CA ASP A 71 9.17 -0.73 -15.11
C ASP A 71 9.30 -2.15 -15.66
N LYS A 72 9.69 -3.12 -14.81
CA LYS A 72 9.77 -4.53 -15.18
C LYS A 72 8.40 -5.10 -15.56
N GLU A 73 7.36 -4.75 -14.81
CA GLU A 73 5.99 -5.25 -15.03
C GLU A 73 5.21 -4.42 -16.07
N GLY A 74 5.80 -3.33 -16.58
CA GLY A 74 5.16 -2.44 -17.57
C GLY A 74 4.06 -1.55 -16.99
N ILE A 75 4.09 -1.27 -15.68
CA ILE A 75 3.16 -0.37 -15.00
C ILE A 75 3.64 1.07 -15.18
N ASP A 76 2.78 1.91 -15.76
CA ASP A 76 3.09 3.31 -16.02
C ASP A 76 2.94 4.13 -14.74
N LYS A 77 1.82 3.97 -14.02
CA LYS A 77 1.51 4.75 -12.82
C LYS A 77 0.96 3.88 -11.70
N THR A 78 1.21 4.30 -10.46
CA THR A 78 0.64 3.66 -9.27
C THR A 78 0.07 4.69 -8.32
N LEU A 79 -1.14 4.41 -7.82
CA LEU A 79 -1.82 5.17 -6.79
C LEU A 79 -1.66 4.44 -5.45
N VAL A 80 -1.00 5.10 -4.50
CA VAL A 80 -0.66 4.57 -3.18
C VAL A 80 -1.68 5.06 -2.16
N CYS A 81 -2.50 4.15 -1.65
CA CYS A 81 -3.60 4.46 -0.75
C CYS A 81 -3.11 4.72 0.67
N THR A 82 -3.56 5.82 1.29
CA THR A 82 -3.50 6.03 2.74
C THR A 82 -4.54 5.15 3.43
N ASN A 83 -4.11 4.01 3.97
CA ASN A 83 -5.02 2.99 4.49
C ASN A 83 -5.37 3.25 5.97
N LYS A 84 -6.61 2.92 6.35
CA LYS A 84 -7.14 3.04 7.72
C LYS A 84 -7.78 1.72 8.14
N MET A 85 -6.95 0.72 8.45
CA MET A 85 -7.41 -0.62 8.81
C MET A 85 -7.45 -0.84 10.33
N TYR A 86 -8.53 -1.45 10.81
CA TYR A 86 -8.75 -1.78 12.22
C TYR A 86 -8.89 -3.28 12.46
N SER A 87 -8.39 -3.75 13.60
CA SER A 87 -8.68 -5.09 14.10
C SER A 87 -10.13 -5.15 14.56
N TYR A 88 -10.89 -6.07 14.00
CA TYR A 88 -12.26 -6.32 14.46
C TYR A 88 -12.28 -6.88 15.88
N LYS A 89 -11.33 -7.77 16.22
CA LYS A 89 -11.27 -8.43 17.53
C LYS A 89 -10.76 -7.52 18.63
N LYS A 90 -9.67 -6.80 18.38
CA LYS A 90 -8.99 -5.97 19.38
C LYS A 90 -9.45 -4.52 19.39
N ARG A 91 -10.22 -4.09 18.37
CA ARG A 91 -10.76 -2.72 18.25
C ARG A 91 -9.69 -1.62 18.26
N ILE A 92 -8.51 -1.95 17.75
CA ILE A 92 -7.37 -1.03 17.60
C ILE A 92 -6.96 -0.94 16.12
N PRO A 93 -6.29 0.14 15.70
CA PRO A 93 -5.64 0.19 14.40
C PRO A 93 -4.68 -0.99 14.22
N ILE A 94 -4.65 -1.57 13.03
CA ILE A 94 -3.63 -2.57 12.67
C ILE A 94 -2.37 -1.79 12.32
N GLY A 95 -1.30 -1.94 13.12
CA GLY A 95 0.00 -1.32 12.85
C GLY A 95 0.47 -1.60 11.42
N GLY A 96 1.07 -0.61 10.77
CA GLY A 96 1.44 -0.71 9.35
C GLY A 96 0.26 -0.72 8.38
N MET A 97 -1.00 -0.84 8.80
CA MET A 97 -2.16 -0.73 7.92
C MET A 97 -3.07 0.44 8.30
N TYR A 98 -2.59 1.28 9.21
CA TYR A 98 -3.16 2.55 9.59
C TYR A 98 -2.02 3.57 9.62
N TYR A 99 -1.93 4.38 8.58
CA TYR A 99 -0.84 5.35 8.37
C TYR A 99 -1.40 6.67 7.86
N GLU A 100 -0.61 7.74 7.98
CA GLU A 100 -0.99 9.11 7.68
C GLU A 100 -0.59 9.53 6.25
N GLU A 101 -1.24 10.57 5.74
CA GLU A 101 -1.03 11.10 4.40
C GLU A 101 0.43 11.54 4.18
N GLU A 102 1.09 12.05 5.23
CA GLU A 102 2.50 12.43 5.23
C GLU A 102 3.42 11.23 4.91
N GLU A 103 3.14 10.04 5.46
CA GLU A 103 3.95 8.84 5.20
C GLU A 103 3.84 8.40 3.74
N VAL A 104 2.66 8.56 3.15
CA VAL A 104 2.43 8.30 1.73
C VAL A 104 3.12 9.37 0.89
N TYR A 105 2.99 10.65 1.25
CA TYR A 105 3.65 11.75 0.55
C TYR A 105 5.17 11.56 0.49
N GLU A 106 5.80 11.23 1.62
CA GLU A 106 7.23 10.97 1.70
C GLU A 106 7.68 9.83 0.76
N ALA A 107 6.85 8.80 0.58
CA ALA A 107 7.15 7.69 -0.31
C ALA A 107 6.99 8.01 -1.80
N VAL A 108 6.17 9.02 -2.16
CA VAL A 108 5.84 9.31 -3.57
C VAL A 108 6.47 10.59 -4.11
N LYS A 109 6.80 11.56 -3.25
CA LYS A 109 7.18 12.94 -3.65
C LYS A 109 8.35 13.03 -4.62
N ASN A 110 9.28 12.08 -4.58
CA ASN A 110 10.48 12.05 -5.43
C ASN A 110 10.24 11.39 -6.80
N HIS A 111 9.05 10.84 -7.06
CA HIS A 111 8.70 10.17 -8.32
C HIS A 111 7.42 10.74 -8.96
N PRO A 112 7.35 12.08 -9.17
CA PRO A 112 6.19 12.70 -9.80
C PRO A 112 5.97 12.11 -11.21
N GLY A 113 4.71 11.89 -11.57
CA GLY A 113 4.35 11.29 -12.85
C GLY A 113 4.33 9.75 -12.86
N ARG A 114 4.90 9.11 -11.83
CA ARG A 114 4.92 7.64 -11.67
C ARG A 114 4.15 7.20 -10.44
N LEU A 115 4.39 7.84 -9.30
CA LEU A 115 3.74 7.54 -8.03
C LEU A 115 2.83 8.69 -7.60
N TYR A 116 1.64 8.34 -7.14
CA TYR A 116 0.64 9.30 -6.67
C TYR A 116 0.11 8.83 -5.32
N GLY A 117 0.01 9.74 -4.35
CA GLY A 117 -0.64 9.47 -3.08
C GLY A 117 -2.15 9.58 -3.21
N LEU A 118 -2.91 8.74 -2.50
CA LEU A 118 -4.34 8.91 -2.31
C LEU A 118 -4.62 9.20 -0.83
N ALA A 119 -5.26 10.33 -0.57
CA ALA A 119 -5.65 10.74 0.77
C ALA A 119 -6.63 9.73 1.39
N GLY A 120 -6.46 9.47 2.68
CA GLY A 120 -7.24 8.48 3.41
C GLY A 120 -8.50 9.08 4.01
N TYR A 121 -9.42 8.21 4.39
CA TYR A 121 -10.60 8.61 5.16
C TYR A 121 -10.84 7.59 6.28
N ASP A 122 -10.88 8.08 7.51
CA ASP A 122 -11.25 7.28 8.67
C ASP A 122 -12.72 7.53 9.03
N PRO A 123 -13.60 6.53 8.82
CA PRO A 123 -15.03 6.68 9.13
C PRO A 123 -15.32 6.85 10.62
N LEU A 124 -14.36 6.55 11.51
CA LEU A 124 -14.48 6.80 12.95
C LEU A 124 -14.06 8.22 13.33
N LYS A 125 -13.41 8.95 12.42
CA LYS A 125 -12.85 10.30 12.64
C LYS A 125 -13.15 11.21 11.44
N ILE A 126 -14.43 11.37 11.13
CA ILE A 126 -14.92 12.02 9.91
C ILE A 126 -14.38 13.44 9.74
N SER A 127 -14.61 14.32 10.72
CA SER A 127 -14.21 15.74 10.61
C SER A 127 -12.70 15.92 10.51
N GLU A 128 -11.93 15.13 11.26
CA GLU A 128 -10.47 15.13 11.18
C GLU A 128 -10.00 14.63 9.81
N SER A 129 -10.64 13.59 9.27
CA SER A 129 -10.33 13.05 7.94
C SER A 129 -10.58 14.07 6.84
N ILE A 130 -11.68 14.83 6.91
CA ILE A 130 -11.96 15.88 5.92
C ILE A 130 -10.86 16.95 5.96
N ALA A 131 -10.44 17.39 7.14
CA ALA A 131 -9.36 18.36 7.29
C ALA A 131 -8.01 17.83 6.75
N LYS A 132 -7.72 16.54 6.97
CA LYS A 132 -6.52 15.88 6.44
C LYS A 132 -6.55 15.74 4.92
N VAL A 133 -7.70 15.38 4.34
CA VAL A 133 -7.88 15.33 2.88
C VAL A 133 -7.68 16.72 2.28
N GLU A 134 -8.26 17.76 2.89
CA GLU A 134 -8.08 19.14 2.44
C GLU A 134 -6.60 19.56 2.50
N LYS A 135 -5.90 19.27 3.61
CA LYS A 135 -4.46 19.51 3.75
C LYS A 135 -3.68 18.79 2.65
N ALA A 136 -3.92 17.48 2.47
CA ALA A 136 -3.19 16.67 1.50
C ALA A 136 -3.33 17.21 0.08
N VAL A 137 -4.55 17.53 -0.35
CA VAL A 137 -4.80 18.09 -1.69
C VAL A 137 -4.13 19.46 -1.86
N LYS A 138 -4.10 20.30 -0.82
CA LYS A 138 -3.53 21.66 -0.91
C LYS A 138 -2.01 21.69 -0.80
N GLU A 139 -1.41 20.81 0.00
CA GLU A 139 0.01 20.85 0.34
C GLU A 139 0.83 19.80 -0.40
N TYR A 140 0.26 18.64 -0.75
CA TYR A 140 0.97 17.52 -1.36
C TYR A 140 0.63 17.30 -2.85
N GLY A 141 -0.51 17.81 -3.31
CA GLY A 141 -1.04 17.66 -4.67
C GLY A 141 -2.04 16.52 -4.80
#